data_AF-A0A5E5PP77-F1
#
_entry.id   AF-A0A5E5PP77-F1
#
_cell.length_a   1.000
_cell.length_b   1.000
_cell.length_c   1.000
_cell.angle_alpha   90.00
_cell.angle_beta   90.00
_cell.angle_gamma   90.00
#
_symmetry.space_group_name_H-M   'P 1'
#
loop_
_entity.id
_entity.type
_entity.pdbx_description
1 polymer ?
#
loop_
_entity_poly.entity_id
_entity_poly.type
_entity_poly.pdbx_seq_one_letter_code
_entity_poly.pdbx_strand_id
1 'polypeptide(L)' 'MSKKRTNYSSAFKAKLVLELLQNESTLAQIASKHNI' A
#
# COMPACT_ATOMS: atom_id res chain seq x y z
N MET A 1 -13.96 -3.77 16.90
CA MET A 1 -12.90 -4.79 16.64
C MET A 1 -11.66 -4.07 16.15
N SER A 2 -10.60 -4.01 16.95
CA SER A 2 -9.33 -3.40 16.52
C SER A 2 -8.71 -4.26 15.42
N LYS A 3 -8.51 -3.72 14.21
CA LYS A 3 -7.76 -4.41 13.16
C LYS A 3 -6.33 -4.60 13.67
N LYS A 4 -5.88 -5.85 13.78
CA LYS A 4 -4.48 -6.15 14.14
C LYS A 4 -3.56 -5.51 13.10
N ARG A 5 -2.47 -4.88 13.55
CA ARG A 5 -1.46 -4.29 12.66
C ARG A 5 -0.82 -5.40 11.82
N THR A 6 -0.91 -5.28 10.50
CA THR A 6 -0.20 -6.14 9.55
C THR A 6 1.22 -5.63 9.37
N ASN A 7 2.21 -6.50 9.59
CA ASN A 7 3.60 -6.21 9.30
C ASN A 7 3.90 -6.57 7.84
N TYR A 8 4.08 -5.55 7.01
CA TYR A 8 4.49 -5.74 5.62
C TYR A 8 6.01 -5.85 5.50
N SER A 9 6.47 -6.71 4.59
CA SER A 9 7.89 -6.85 4.26
C SER A 9 8.45 -5.59 3.60
N SER A 10 9.77 -5.42 3.67
CA SER A 10 10.48 -4.31 3.03
C SER A 10 10.23 -4.26 1.52
N ALA A 11 10.25 -5.42 0.86
CA ALA A 11 10.00 -5.54 -0.57
C ALA A 11 8.58 -5.06 -0.97
N PHE A 12 7.57 -5.35 -0.15
CA PHE A 12 6.21 -4.87 -0.40
C PHE A 12 6.11 -3.34 -0.29
N LYS A 13 6.71 -2.77 0.75
CA LYS A 13 6.74 -1.31 0.94
C LYS A 13 7.43 -0.59 -0.23
N ALA A 14 8.53 -1.15 -0.73
CA ALA A 14 9.24 -0.59 -1.88
C ALA A 14 8.37 -0.58 -3.15
N LYS A 15 7.66 -1.67 -3.43
CA LYS A 15 6.73 -1.74 -4.57
C LYS A 15 5.61 -0.70 -4.47
N LEU A 16 5.03 -0.52 -3.28
CA LEU A 16 3.98 0.44 -3.03
C LEU A 16 4.43 1.89 -3.29
N VAL A 17 5.66 2.24 -2.88
CA VAL A 17 6.23 3.57 -3.10
C VAL A 17 6.48 3.83 -4.58
N LEU A 18 6.94 2.82 -5.33
CA LEU A 18 7.12 2.95 -6.77
C LEU A 18 5.79 3.17 -7.51
N GLU A 19 4.74 2.42 -7.16
CA GLU A 19 3.39 2.65 -7.70
C GLU A 19 2.87 4.05 -7.37
N LEU A 20 3.16 4.56 -6.18
CA LEU A 20 2.77 5.92 -5.77
C LEU A 20 3.49 6.98 -6.63
N LEU A 21 4.80 6.84 -6.83
CA LEU A 21 5.59 7.77 -7.64
C LEU A 21 5.22 7.78 -9.13
N GLN A 22 4.61 6.69 -9.63
CA GLN A 22 4.08 6.65 -11.00
C GLN A 22 2.85 7.54 -11.17
N ASN A 23 2.24 8.04 -10.09
CA ASN A 23 1.07 8.94 -10.10
C ASN A 23 -0.14 8.44 -10.90
N GLU A 24 -0.17 7.16 -11.27
CA GLU A 24 -1.28 6.55 -12.02
C GLU A 24 -2.55 6.38 -11.16
N SER A 25 -2.41 6.40 -9.84
CA SER A 25 -3.49 6.14 -8.91
C SER A 25 -3.34 6.97 -7.64
N THR A 26 -4.47 7.33 -7.04
CA THR A 26 -4.48 8.01 -5.76
C THR A 26 -4.12 7.06 -4.62
N LEU A 27 -3.61 7.59 -3.50
CA LEU A 27 -3.31 6.82 -2.29
C LEU A 27 -4.46 5.91 -1.85
N ALA A 28 -5.70 6.41 -1.94
CA ALA A 28 -6.90 5.66 -1.57
C ALA A 28 -7.17 4.46 -2.50
N GLN A 29 -6.89 4.60 -3.79
CA GLN A 29 -7.05 3.53 -4.77
C GLN A 29 -5.98 2.46 -4.59
N ILE A 30 -4.73 2.86 -4.36
CA ILE A 30 -3.60 1.95 -4.10
C ILE A 30 -3.85 1.17 -2.81
N ALA A 31 -4.27 1.85 -1.73
CA ALA A 31 -4.65 1.23 -0.47
C ALA A 31 -5.79 0.21 -0.65
N SER A 32 -6.85 0.60 -1.38
CA SER A 32 -7.99 -0.29 -1.65
C SER A 32 -7.59 -1.54 -2.47
N LYS A 33 -6.73 -1.37 -3.48
CA LYS A 33 -6.23 -2.47 -4.35
C LYS A 33 -5.46 -3.52 -3.55
N HIS A 34 -4.67 -3.08 -2.58
CA HIS A 34 -3.82 -3.95 -1.76
C HIS A 34 -4.43 -4.29 -0.39
N ASN A 35 -5.69 -3.87 -0.14
CA ASN A 35 -6.43 -4.06 1.12
C ASN A 35 -5.68 -3.53 2.36
N ILE A 36 -5.04 -2.37 2.21
CA ILE A 36 -4.26 -1.69 3.25
C ILE A 36 -5.07 -0.56 3.88
#